data_AF-A0A5N5CVW3-F1
#
_entry.id   AF-A0A5N5CVW3-F1
#
_cell.length_a   1.000
_cell.length_b   1.000
_cell.length_c   1.000
_cell.angle_alpha   90.00
_cell.angle_beta   90.00
_cell.angle_gamma   90.00
#
_symmetry.space_group_name_H-M   'P 1'
#
loop_
_entity.id
_entity.type
_entity.pdbx_description
1 polymer ?
#
loop_
_entity_poly.entity_id
_entity_poly.type
_entity_poly.pdbx_seq_one_letter_code
_entity_poly.pdbx_strand_id
1 'polypeptide(L)'
;MPTKTAAEHISEALKKHDRTRDASVLGVGTTKLGYLIRFKDEEAKKLATSNTEWTKTLGNDTAITQPQFGVVVHRTPTSEVNIEKKNEAIQKILQENSLVDARIKNIAWMKKRDSPLGQHASLGIWFNTQEEAQNAIQNGLVFGQSYTNRVEPYRMERKRCHRCLQFGHLAWNCKKKERCGHCLAEHNKMDCSSEALPKCADCNQSHPTGAAQCKGAMPYPLLRRG
;
A
#
# COMPACT_ATOMS: atom_id res chain seq x y z
N MET A 1 -21.13 -8.41 -6.11
CA MET A 1 -22.43 -7.82 -6.55
C MET A 1 -22.18 -6.57 -7.38
N PRO A 2 -23.07 -6.24 -8.34
CA PRO A 2 -23.07 -4.94 -9.02
C PRO A 2 -23.13 -3.76 -8.03
N THR A 3 -22.61 -2.60 -8.42
CA THR A 3 -22.47 -1.41 -7.55
C THR A 3 -23.81 -0.93 -6.99
N LYS A 4 -24.88 -0.91 -7.79
CA LYS A 4 -26.22 -0.48 -7.36
C LYS A 4 -26.78 -1.39 -6.26
N THR A 5 -26.78 -2.69 -6.49
CA THR A 5 -27.22 -3.70 -5.50
C THR A 5 -26.37 -3.65 -4.23
N ALA A 6 -25.05 -3.43 -4.37
CA ALA A 6 -24.17 -3.26 -3.22
C ALA A 6 -24.51 -2.00 -2.41
N ALA A 7 -24.83 -0.88 -3.08
CA ALA A 7 -25.23 0.35 -2.41
C ALA A 7 -26.54 0.19 -1.62
N GLU A 8 -27.53 -0.50 -2.20
CA GLU A 8 -28.80 -0.82 -1.54
C GLU A 8 -28.56 -1.69 -0.31
N HIS A 9 -27.81 -2.78 -0.46
CA HIS A 9 -27.52 -3.72 0.63
C HIS A 9 -26.71 -3.06 1.77
N ILE A 10 -25.70 -2.24 1.43
CA ILE A 10 -24.92 -1.47 2.42
C ILE A 10 -25.82 -0.49 3.18
N SER A 11 -26.71 0.21 2.48
CA SER A 11 -27.63 1.17 3.09
C SER A 11 -28.62 0.48 4.03
N GLU A 12 -29.14 -0.69 3.64
CA GLU A 12 -30.01 -1.50 4.50
C GLU A 12 -29.28 -2.01 5.75
N ALA A 13 -28.03 -2.47 5.60
CA ALA A 13 -27.22 -2.92 6.73
C ALA A 13 -27.01 -1.82 7.78
N LEU A 14 -26.71 -0.60 7.32
CA LEU A 14 -26.56 0.58 8.19
C LEU A 14 -27.88 0.92 8.91
N LYS A 15 -29.02 0.89 8.21
CA LYS A 15 -30.35 1.18 8.77
C LYS A 15 -30.83 0.14 9.79
N LYS A 16 -30.42 -1.12 9.64
CA LYS A 16 -30.75 -2.20 10.59
C LYS A 16 -30.10 -2.03 11.97
N HIS A 17 -29.11 -1.15 12.10
CA HIS A 17 -28.35 -0.97 13.34
C HIS A 17 -28.57 0.43 13.92
N ASP A 18 -29.01 0.50 15.17
CA ASP A 18 -29.44 1.74 15.81
C ASP A 18 -28.37 2.83 15.81
N ARG A 19 -27.11 2.45 16.03
CA ARG A 19 -25.98 3.39 16.09
C ARG A 19 -25.52 3.92 14.73
N THR A 20 -26.02 3.34 13.64
CA THR A 20 -25.64 3.71 12.26
C THR A 20 -26.83 4.04 11.38
N ARG A 21 -28.05 4.07 11.92
CA ARG A 21 -29.28 4.28 11.13
C ARG A 21 -29.31 5.60 10.36
N ASP A 22 -28.67 6.62 10.94
CA ASP A 22 -28.60 7.97 10.38
C ASP A 22 -27.40 8.15 9.42
N ALA A 23 -26.52 7.15 9.32
CA ALA A 23 -25.40 7.20 8.40
C ALA A 23 -25.88 7.03 6.95
N SER A 24 -25.76 8.09 6.16
CA SER A 24 -26.19 8.11 4.76
C SER A 24 -25.04 7.91 3.78
N VAL A 25 -25.26 7.01 2.81
CA VAL A 25 -24.31 6.71 1.74
C VAL A 25 -24.61 7.58 0.52
N LEU A 26 -23.60 8.31 0.03
CA LEU A 26 -23.68 9.10 -1.20
C LEU A 26 -23.42 8.25 -2.45
N GLY A 27 -22.54 7.24 -2.35
CA GLY A 27 -22.27 6.33 -3.46
C GLY A 27 -21.34 5.19 -3.10
N VAL A 28 -21.35 4.14 -3.94
CA VAL A 28 -20.51 2.95 -3.78
C VAL A 28 -19.78 2.65 -5.07
N GLY A 29 -18.44 2.58 -4.98
CA GLY A 29 -17.56 2.05 -6.00
C GLY A 29 -17.12 0.62 -5.67
N THR A 30 -16.58 -0.08 -6.67
CA THR A 30 -15.97 -1.40 -6.49
C THR A 30 -14.46 -1.30 -6.56
N THR A 31 -13.79 -2.02 -5.67
CA THR A 31 -12.37 -2.34 -5.79
C THR A 31 -12.22 -3.83 -6.06
N LYS A 32 -10.99 -4.28 -6.29
CA LYS A 32 -10.70 -5.71 -6.45
C LYS A 32 -11.05 -6.53 -5.20
N LEU A 33 -10.94 -5.93 -4.01
CA LEU A 33 -11.05 -6.64 -2.73
C LEU A 33 -12.33 -6.28 -1.96
N GLY A 34 -13.21 -5.45 -2.52
CA GLY A 34 -14.43 -5.03 -1.83
C GLY A 34 -15.04 -3.77 -2.42
N TYR A 35 -15.62 -2.96 -1.56
CA TYR A 35 -16.38 -1.76 -1.93
C TYR A 35 -15.74 -0.49 -1.37
N LEU A 36 -15.79 0.59 -2.14
CA LEU A 36 -15.42 1.93 -1.69
C LEU A 36 -16.71 2.71 -1.42
N ILE A 37 -16.94 3.11 -0.18
CA ILE A 37 -18.16 3.80 0.23
C ILE A 37 -17.84 5.28 0.41
N ARG A 38 -18.58 6.14 -0.28
CA ARG A 38 -18.59 7.58 -0.02
C ARG A 38 -19.84 7.90 0.79
N PHE A 39 -19.66 8.40 2.01
CA PHE A 39 -20.76 8.90 2.84
C PHE A 39 -21.14 10.32 2.42
N LYS A 40 -22.35 10.74 2.80
CA LYS A 40 -22.88 12.08 2.49
C LYS A 40 -22.07 13.19 3.18
N ASP A 41 -21.63 12.93 4.40
CA ASP A 41 -20.90 13.87 5.26
C ASP A 41 -19.94 13.10 6.21
N GLU A 42 -19.10 13.86 6.94
CA GLU A 42 -18.13 13.28 7.89
C GLU A 42 -18.82 12.69 9.13
N GLU A 43 -19.99 13.18 9.52
CA GLU A 43 -20.74 12.62 10.66
C GLU A 43 -21.25 11.21 10.36
N ALA A 44 -21.87 11.00 9.20
CA ALA A 44 -22.30 9.69 8.73
C ALA A 44 -21.12 8.72 8.61
N LYS A 45 -19.98 9.20 8.09
CA LYS A 45 -18.74 8.41 8.01
C LYS A 45 -18.22 8.04 9.40
N LYS A 46 -18.22 8.97 10.35
CA LYS A 46 -17.79 8.72 11.73
C LYS A 46 -18.71 7.68 12.40
N LEU A 47 -20.03 7.85 12.31
CA LEU A 47 -21.01 6.90 12.84
C LEU A 47 -20.78 5.48 12.29
N ALA A 48 -20.65 5.35 10.96
CA ALA A 48 -20.47 4.06 10.30
C ALA A 48 -19.10 3.40 10.60
N THR A 49 -18.05 4.19 10.83
CA THR A 49 -16.70 3.67 11.10
C THR A 49 -16.42 3.42 12.58
N SER A 50 -17.11 4.13 13.49
CA SER A 50 -17.02 3.91 14.93
C SER A 50 -17.89 2.75 15.43
N ASN A 51 -18.94 2.39 14.70
CA ASN A 51 -19.84 1.28 15.03
C ASN A 51 -19.80 0.27 13.90
N THR A 52 -19.03 -0.82 14.05
CA THR A 52 -18.75 -1.75 12.95
C THR A 52 -19.71 -2.93 12.89
N GLU A 53 -20.67 -3.03 13.81
CA GLU A 53 -21.58 -4.17 13.90
C GLU A 53 -22.40 -4.39 12.62
N TRP A 54 -22.74 -3.31 11.91
CA TRP A 54 -23.50 -3.39 10.66
C TRP A 54 -22.79 -4.20 9.58
N THR A 55 -21.46 -4.30 9.60
CA THR A 55 -20.70 -5.07 8.60
C THR A 55 -20.97 -6.57 8.69
N LYS A 56 -21.41 -7.07 9.86
CA LYS A 56 -21.82 -8.47 10.04
C LYS A 56 -23.00 -8.84 9.13
N THR A 57 -23.89 -7.89 8.86
CA THR A 57 -25.03 -8.04 7.93
C THR A 57 -24.57 -8.32 6.50
N LEU A 58 -23.39 -7.83 6.12
CA LEU A 58 -22.84 -8.02 4.78
C LEU A 58 -22.27 -9.44 4.58
N GLY A 59 -22.01 -10.17 5.67
CA GLY A 59 -21.41 -11.50 5.65
C GLY A 59 -19.93 -11.51 5.24
N ASN A 60 -19.39 -12.72 5.05
CA ASN A 60 -18.02 -12.98 4.57
C ASN A 60 -16.91 -12.27 5.36
N ASP A 61 -17.08 -12.13 6.68
CA ASP A 61 -16.15 -11.44 7.57
C ASP A 61 -15.79 -10.03 7.08
N THR A 62 -16.75 -9.35 6.43
CA THR A 62 -16.55 -8.02 5.88
C THR A 62 -16.12 -7.06 6.99
N ALA A 63 -14.98 -6.40 6.77
CA ALA A 63 -14.41 -5.45 7.70
C ALA A 63 -14.26 -4.08 7.03
N ILE A 64 -14.44 -3.02 7.82
CA ILE A 64 -14.13 -1.66 7.36
C ILE A 64 -12.61 -1.49 7.36
N THR A 65 -12.08 -1.08 6.21
CA THR A 65 -10.68 -0.67 6.07
C THR A 65 -10.64 0.82 5.75
N GLN A 66 -9.98 1.59 6.60
CA GLN A 66 -9.68 2.99 6.31
C GLN A 66 -8.45 3.11 5.39
N PRO A 67 -8.34 4.18 4.58
CA PRO A 67 -7.12 4.51 3.87
C PRO A 67 -5.92 4.53 4.83
N GLN A 68 -4.80 3.99 4.37
CA GLN A 68 -3.54 4.01 5.12
C GLN A 68 -2.53 4.85 4.36
N PHE A 69 -1.88 5.77 5.06
CA PHE A 69 -0.87 6.66 4.51
C PHE A 69 0.49 6.18 5.00
N GLY A 70 1.15 5.42 4.13
CA GLY A 70 2.43 4.82 4.46
C GLY A 70 3.59 5.79 4.29
N VAL A 71 4.59 5.68 5.17
CA VAL A 71 5.92 6.28 5.03
C VAL A 71 6.99 5.21 5.21
N VAL A 72 8.17 5.44 4.65
CA VAL A 72 9.37 4.63 4.88
C VAL A 72 10.41 5.51 5.56
N VAL A 73 10.85 5.04 6.72
CA VAL A 73 11.91 5.66 7.52
C VAL A 73 13.18 4.88 7.28
N HIS A 74 14.21 5.50 6.72
CA HIS A 74 15.48 4.83 6.49
C HIS A 74 16.41 4.93 7.69
N ARG A 75 17.26 3.92 7.83
CA ARG A 75 18.28 3.81 8.89
C ARG A 75 17.68 3.87 10.30
N THR A 76 16.50 3.32 10.50
CA THR A 76 15.93 3.14 11.84
C THR A 76 16.77 2.14 12.62
N PRO A 77 17.22 2.47 13.85
CA PRO A 77 17.91 1.52 14.73
C PRO A 77 16.99 0.35 15.05
N THR A 78 17.43 -0.86 14.72
CA THR A 78 16.56 -2.03 14.81
C THR A 78 16.30 -2.49 16.24
N SER A 79 17.22 -2.18 17.17
CA SER A 79 17.06 -2.41 18.61
C SER A 79 15.90 -1.61 19.21
N GLU A 80 15.55 -0.47 18.61
CA GLU A 80 14.54 0.45 19.15
C GLU A 80 13.11 0.07 18.79
N VAL A 81 12.92 -0.87 17.85
CA VAL A 81 11.60 -1.22 17.30
C VAL A 81 11.44 -2.74 17.25
N ASN A 82 10.77 -3.28 18.26
CA ASN A 82 10.40 -4.70 18.30
C ASN A 82 9.07 -4.96 17.56
N ILE A 83 9.16 -5.39 16.31
CA ILE A 83 7.96 -5.68 15.49
C ILE A 83 7.22 -6.97 15.88
N GLU A 84 7.78 -7.83 16.74
CA GLU A 84 7.04 -8.98 17.28
C GLU A 84 6.01 -8.50 18.30
N LYS A 85 6.34 -7.43 19.03
CA LYS A 85 5.46 -6.72 19.95
C LYS A 85 4.92 -5.43 19.35
N LYS A 86 4.21 -5.55 18.21
CA LYS A 86 3.77 -4.39 17.40
C LYS A 86 3.08 -3.29 18.18
N ASN A 87 2.17 -3.64 19.07
CA ASN A 87 1.39 -2.63 19.81
C ASN A 87 2.30 -1.81 20.74
N GLU A 88 3.20 -2.46 21.48
CA GLU A 88 4.17 -1.78 22.35
C GLU A 88 5.12 -0.89 21.52
N ALA A 89 5.63 -1.41 20.41
CA ALA A 89 6.48 -0.64 19.50
C ALA A 89 5.76 0.58 18.90
N ILE A 90 4.50 0.43 18.51
CA ILE A 90 3.67 1.56 18.03
C ILE A 90 3.50 2.61 19.14
N GLN A 91 3.16 2.21 20.37
CA GLN A 91 3.00 3.15 21.48
C GLN A 91 4.31 3.90 21.79
N LYS A 92 5.44 3.19 21.77
CA LYS A 92 6.77 3.80 21.92
C LYS A 92 7.05 4.85 20.84
N ILE A 93 6.80 4.53 19.57
CA ILE A 93 6.97 5.47 18.45
C ILE A 93 6.08 6.70 18.63
N LEU A 94 4.80 6.51 18.98
CA LEU A 94 3.89 7.64 19.20
C LEU A 94 4.37 8.54 20.35
N GLN A 95 4.80 7.94 21.46
CA GLN A 95 5.29 8.67 22.63
C GLN A 95 6.60 9.43 22.34
N GLU A 96 7.60 8.78 21.73
CA GLU A 96 8.91 9.38 21.43
C GLU A 96 8.83 10.55 20.45
N ASN A 97 7.76 10.60 19.64
CA ASN A 97 7.53 11.62 18.62
C ASN A 97 6.44 12.63 18.99
N SER A 98 5.92 12.59 20.23
CA SER A 98 4.83 13.45 20.70
C SER A 98 3.58 13.41 19.80
N LEU A 99 3.28 12.24 19.21
CA LEU A 99 2.19 12.01 18.27
C LEU A 99 0.92 11.54 19.01
N VAL A 100 0.43 12.34 19.96
CA VAL A 100 -0.61 11.93 20.93
C VAL A 100 -1.95 11.61 20.26
N ASP A 101 -2.34 12.38 19.24
CA ASP A 101 -3.59 12.18 18.51
C ASP A 101 -3.46 11.26 17.28
N ALA A 102 -2.23 10.88 16.94
CA ALA A 102 -1.95 10.10 15.76
C ALA A 102 -2.33 8.62 15.93
N ARG A 103 -2.62 7.94 14.82
CA ARG A 103 -2.91 6.50 14.83
C ARG A 103 -2.10 5.78 13.77
N ILE A 104 -1.20 4.91 14.23
CA ILE A 104 -0.45 3.99 13.38
C ILE A 104 -1.21 2.66 13.31
N LYS A 105 -1.59 2.24 12.10
CA LYS A 105 -2.28 0.96 11.87
C LYS A 105 -1.34 -0.23 11.88
N ASN A 106 -0.14 -0.05 11.36
CA ASN A 106 0.83 -1.12 11.20
C ASN A 106 2.25 -0.55 11.09
N ILE A 107 3.22 -1.39 11.44
CA ILE A 107 4.64 -1.19 11.20
C ILE A 107 5.25 -2.48 10.65
N ALA A 108 6.26 -2.36 9.78
CA ALA A 108 6.97 -3.51 9.23
C ALA A 108 8.36 -3.14 8.74
N TRP A 109 9.32 -4.05 8.88
CA TRP A 109 10.65 -3.89 8.27
C TRP A 109 10.60 -4.07 6.76
N MET A 110 11.11 -3.09 6.01
CA MET A 110 11.17 -3.10 4.54
C MET A 110 12.40 -3.89 4.09
N LYS A 111 12.31 -5.22 4.20
CA LYS A 111 13.37 -6.16 3.82
C LYS A 111 12.84 -7.29 2.95
N LYS A 112 13.75 -8.00 2.29
CA LYS A 112 13.43 -9.31 1.71
C LYS A 112 13.11 -10.28 2.86
N ARG A 113 12.14 -11.17 2.62
CA ARG A 113 11.64 -12.13 3.62
C ARG A 113 12.77 -12.81 4.38
N ASP A 114 13.76 -13.32 3.67
CA ASP A 114 14.82 -14.19 4.21
C ASP A 114 16.13 -13.44 4.52
N SER A 115 16.16 -12.11 4.40
CA SER A 115 17.35 -11.34 4.79
C SER A 115 17.36 -11.09 6.30
N PRO A 116 18.51 -11.28 6.98
CA PRO A 116 18.63 -10.92 8.39
C PRO A 116 18.44 -9.41 8.57
N LEU A 117 18.02 -9.01 9.77
CA LEU A 117 18.01 -7.61 10.17
C LEU A 117 19.44 -7.18 10.55
N GLY A 118 19.94 -6.11 9.93
CA GLY A 118 21.19 -5.47 10.38
C GLY A 118 20.95 -4.54 11.57
N GLN A 119 22.00 -3.83 12.02
CA GLN A 119 21.87 -2.83 13.10
C GLN A 119 20.87 -1.72 12.77
N HIS A 120 20.81 -1.31 11.49
CA HIS A 120 19.87 -0.34 10.97
C HIS A 120 19.08 -0.93 9.80
N ALA A 121 17.79 -0.59 9.69
CA ALA A 121 16.95 -1.02 8.59
C ALA A 121 15.94 0.06 8.19
N SER A 122 15.25 -0.15 7.07
CA SER A 122 14.16 0.73 6.65
C SER A 122 12.84 0.26 7.28
N LEU A 123 12.18 1.12 8.05
CA LEU A 123 10.90 0.84 8.70
C LEU A 123 9.75 1.45 7.89
N GLY A 124 8.76 0.64 7.51
CA GLY A 124 7.48 1.13 7.00
C GLY A 124 6.53 1.41 8.16
N ILE A 125 5.91 2.58 8.15
CA ILE A 125 4.89 2.99 9.13
C ILE A 125 3.64 3.42 8.35
N TRP A 126 2.47 2.89 8.72
CA TRP A 126 1.21 3.22 8.07
C TRP A 126 0.29 3.99 9.02
N PHE A 127 0.18 5.29 8.79
CA PHE A 127 -0.71 6.20 9.53
C PHE A 127 -2.15 6.11 9.01
N ASN A 128 -3.10 6.46 9.86
CA ASN A 128 -4.51 6.54 9.49
C ASN A 128 -4.87 7.87 8.81
N THR A 129 -4.07 8.92 8.98
CA THR A 129 -4.31 10.23 8.38
C THR A 129 -3.17 10.66 7.49
N GLN A 130 -3.50 11.43 6.46
CA GLN A 130 -2.52 11.99 5.53
C GLN A 130 -1.62 13.02 6.22
N GLU A 131 -2.20 13.79 7.13
CA GLU A 131 -1.52 14.84 7.88
C GLU A 131 -0.38 14.25 8.74
N GLU A 132 -0.64 13.17 9.48
CA GLU A 132 0.40 12.50 10.30
C GLU A 132 1.55 11.97 9.44
N ALA A 133 1.23 11.34 8.31
CA ALA A 133 2.25 10.86 7.38
C ALA A 133 3.08 12.02 6.79
N GLN A 134 2.44 13.13 6.41
CA GLN A 134 3.12 14.31 5.90
C GLN A 134 3.99 14.96 6.97
N ASN A 135 3.50 15.07 8.21
CA ASN A 135 4.26 15.57 9.34
C ASN A 135 5.52 14.73 9.58
N ALA A 136 5.41 13.40 9.58
CA ALA A 136 6.56 12.49 9.71
C ALA A 136 7.58 12.67 8.55
N ILE A 137 7.11 12.92 7.33
CA ILE A 137 7.99 13.19 6.18
C ILE A 137 8.73 14.53 6.34
N GLN A 138 8.02 15.58 6.79
CA GLN A 138 8.58 16.94 6.88
C GLN A 138 9.54 17.08 8.05
N ASN A 139 9.18 16.52 9.21
CA ASN A 139 9.89 16.74 10.46
C ASN A 139 10.83 15.59 10.83
N GLY A 140 10.70 14.41 10.19
CA GLY A 140 11.44 13.22 10.57
C GLY A 140 10.81 12.52 11.77
N LEU A 141 11.53 11.52 12.30
CA LEU A 141 11.10 10.75 13.47
C LEU A 141 12.28 10.44 14.40
N VAL A 142 11.98 10.23 15.67
CA VAL A 142 12.89 9.84 16.76
C VAL A 142 12.62 8.39 17.16
N PHE A 143 13.69 7.63 17.40
CA PHE A 143 13.66 6.27 17.92
C PHE A 143 14.73 6.14 19.01
N GLY A 144 14.35 5.98 20.27
CA GLY A 144 15.30 5.83 21.39
C GLY A 144 16.37 6.93 21.40
N GLN A 145 15.94 8.20 21.37
CA GLN A 145 16.79 9.40 21.26
C GLN A 145 17.52 9.59 19.92
N SER A 146 17.48 8.63 19.00
CA SER A 146 18.07 8.77 17.67
C SER A 146 17.09 9.45 16.70
N TYR A 147 17.46 10.62 16.19
CA TYR A 147 16.69 11.35 15.17
C TYR A 147 17.04 10.92 13.75
N THR A 148 16.04 10.74 12.89
CA THR A 148 16.21 10.54 11.44
C THR A 148 15.25 11.40 10.63
N ASN A 149 15.82 12.18 9.71
CA ASN A 149 15.07 12.95 8.71
C ASN A 149 14.92 12.20 7.37
N ARG A 150 15.35 10.94 7.29
CA ARG A 150 15.32 10.15 6.06
C ARG A 150 13.99 9.44 5.91
N VAL A 151 12.93 10.22 5.80
CA VAL A 151 11.55 9.74 5.71
C VAL A 151 11.01 10.07 4.32
N GLU A 152 10.49 9.06 3.63
CA GLU A 152 9.87 9.22 2.32
C GLU A 152 8.45 8.63 2.29
N PRO A 153 7.55 9.14 1.42
CA PRO A 153 6.25 8.50 1.22
C PRO A 153 6.41 7.04 0.82
N TYR A 154 5.67 6.13 1.45
CA TYR A 154 5.60 4.74 1.00
C TYR A 154 4.94 4.70 -0.37
N ARG A 155 5.74 4.36 -1.38
CA ARG A 155 5.25 4.14 -2.73
C ARG A 155 4.94 2.67 -2.88
N MET A 156 3.65 2.33 -2.92
CA MET A 156 3.24 0.99 -3.31
C MET A 156 3.85 0.70 -4.69
N GLU A 157 4.75 -0.29 -4.73
CA GLU A 157 5.41 -0.68 -5.96
C GLU A 157 4.33 -0.93 -7.02
N ARG A 158 4.36 -0.13 -8.08
CA ARG A 158 3.64 -0.49 -9.30
C ARG A 158 4.40 -1.70 -9.83
N LYS A 159 3.95 -2.89 -9.45
CA LYS A 159 4.50 -4.12 -10.00
C LYS A 159 4.25 -4.12 -11.50
N ARG A 160 5.28 -4.44 -12.26
CA ARG A 160 5.16 -4.70 -13.69
C ARG A 160 4.48 -6.04 -13.87
N CYS A 161 3.43 -6.07 -14.68
CA CYS A 161 2.83 -7.31 -15.13
C CYS A 161 3.87 -8.09 -15.96
N HIS A 162 4.32 -9.24 -15.48
CA HIS A 162 5.28 -10.08 -16.22
C HIS A 162 4.71 -10.66 -17.53
N ARG A 163 3.38 -10.57 -17.74
CA ARG A 163 2.73 -10.98 -18.99
C ARG A 163 2.83 -9.88 -20.05
N CYS A 164 2.32 -8.68 -19.78
CA CYS A 164 2.23 -7.62 -20.81
C CYS A 164 3.26 -6.48 -20.66
N LEU A 165 4.11 -6.56 -19.64
CA LEU A 165 5.16 -5.59 -19.29
C LEU A 165 4.66 -4.20 -18.87
N GLN A 166 3.35 -4.02 -18.71
CA GLN A 166 2.76 -2.77 -18.22
C GLN A 166 2.56 -2.77 -16.71
N PHE A 167 2.44 -1.58 -16.13
CA PHE A 167 2.20 -1.37 -14.71
C PHE A 167 0.72 -1.44 -14.33
N GLY A 168 0.45 -1.59 -13.04
CA GLY A 168 -0.90 -1.43 -12.46
C GLY A 168 -1.73 -2.71 -12.34
N HIS A 169 -1.18 -3.87 -12.74
CA HIS A 169 -1.81 -5.18 -12.54
C HIS A 169 -0.77 -6.30 -12.48
N LEU A 170 -1.18 -7.44 -11.93
CA LEU A 170 -0.36 -8.66 -11.87
C LEU A 170 -0.69 -9.58 -13.04
N ALA A 171 0.26 -10.45 -13.42
CA ALA A 171 0.15 -11.34 -14.57
C ALA A 171 -1.11 -12.23 -14.52
N TRP A 172 -1.46 -12.75 -13.34
CA TRP A 172 -2.64 -13.60 -13.14
C TRP A 172 -3.97 -12.88 -13.40
N ASN A 173 -4.00 -11.55 -13.38
CA ASN A 173 -5.16 -10.72 -13.71
C ASN A 173 -5.05 -10.05 -15.08
N CYS A 174 -4.04 -10.40 -15.88
CA CYS A 174 -3.76 -9.74 -17.14
C CYS A 174 -4.62 -10.33 -18.27
N LYS A 175 -5.44 -9.46 -18.89
CA LYS A 175 -6.22 -9.77 -20.09
C LYS A 175 -5.51 -9.44 -21.41
N LYS A 176 -4.29 -8.90 -21.34
CA LYS A 176 -3.51 -8.50 -22.51
C LYS A 176 -2.66 -9.66 -23.00
N LYS A 177 -2.25 -9.58 -24.28
CA LYS A 177 -1.29 -10.51 -24.86
C LYS A 177 0.03 -10.47 -24.12
N GLU A 178 0.71 -11.62 -24.11
CA GLU A 178 2.04 -11.71 -23.55
C GLU A 178 3.07 -10.99 -24.40
N ARG A 179 4.12 -10.48 -23.74
CA ARG A 179 5.23 -9.78 -24.36
C ARG A 179 6.54 -10.20 -23.71
N CYS A 180 7.52 -10.54 -24.54
CA CYS A 180 8.84 -10.93 -24.09
C CYS A 180 9.57 -9.75 -23.44
N GLY A 181 10.05 -9.94 -22.20
CA GLY A 181 10.82 -8.92 -21.47
C GLY A 181 12.19 -8.60 -22.09
N HIS A 182 12.66 -9.40 -23.04
CA HIS A 182 13.91 -9.19 -23.76
C HIS A 182 13.70 -8.35 -25.03
N CYS A 183 12.84 -8.77 -25.96
CA CYS A 183 12.67 -8.14 -27.28
C CYS A 183 11.30 -7.47 -27.54
N LEU A 184 10.35 -7.55 -26.60
CA LEU A 184 8.97 -7.03 -26.68
C LEU A 184 8.02 -7.72 -27.67
N ALA A 185 8.44 -8.77 -28.37
CA ALA A 185 7.58 -9.55 -29.26
C ALA A 185 6.56 -10.41 -28.48
N GLU A 186 5.53 -10.90 -29.17
CA GLU A 186 4.42 -11.69 -28.58
C GLU A 186 4.82 -13.17 -28.39
N HIS A 187 5.54 -13.48 -27.31
CA HIS A 187 5.89 -14.84 -26.88
C HIS A 187 6.41 -14.84 -25.43
N ASN A 188 6.58 -16.02 -24.85
CA ASN A 188 7.24 -16.19 -23.55
C ASN A 188 8.75 -15.87 -23.67
N LYS A 189 9.33 -15.27 -22.62
CA LYS A 189 10.76 -15.00 -22.56
C LYS A 189 11.61 -16.27 -22.74
N MET A 190 11.12 -17.43 -22.30
CA MET A 190 11.80 -18.72 -22.45
C MET A 190 11.89 -19.16 -23.92
N ASP A 191 10.96 -18.72 -24.77
CA ASP A 191 10.92 -19.02 -26.21
C ASP A 191 11.65 -17.94 -27.03
N CYS A 192 12.41 -17.06 -26.38
CA CYS A 192 13.12 -15.99 -27.06
C CYS A 192 14.36 -16.52 -27.76
N SER A 193 14.45 -16.27 -29.08
CA SER A 193 15.68 -16.51 -29.84
C SER A 193 16.86 -15.79 -29.20
N SER A 194 18.01 -16.45 -29.13
CA SER A 194 19.28 -15.86 -28.70
C SER A 194 19.75 -14.74 -29.62
N GLU A 195 19.28 -14.72 -30.87
CA GLU A 195 19.59 -13.69 -31.86
C GLU A 195 18.68 -12.45 -31.75
N ALA A 196 17.63 -12.52 -30.92
CA ALA A 196 16.71 -11.42 -30.76
C ALA A 196 17.39 -10.20 -30.12
N LEU A 197 17.31 -9.07 -30.81
CA LEU A 197 17.83 -7.80 -30.28
C LEU A 197 17.01 -7.36 -29.06
N PRO A 198 17.66 -7.00 -27.95
CA PRO A 198 16.96 -6.56 -26.76
C PRO A 198 16.30 -5.20 -27.00
N LYS A 199 15.11 -5.01 -26.42
CA LYS A 199 14.35 -3.77 -26.49
C LYS A 199 13.61 -3.53 -25.17
N CYS A 200 13.73 -2.30 -24.66
CA CYS A 200 13.15 -1.93 -23.39
C CYS A 200 11.74 -1.36 -23.54
N ALA A 201 10.78 -1.87 -22.76
CA ALA A 201 9.40 -1.37 -22.74
C ALA A 201 9.25 0.06 -22.19
N ASP A 202 10.24 0.54 -21.40
CA ASP A 202 10.15 1.83 -20.72
C ASP A 202 10.76 2.98 -21.54
N CYS A 203 11.87 2.72 -22.23
CA CYS A 203 12.67 3.75 -22.91
C CYS A 203 12.91 3.46 -24.40
N ASN A 204 12.43 2.32 -24.91
CA ASN A 204 12.65 1.83 -26.27
C ASN A 204 14.12 1.67 -26.70
N GLN A 205 15.06 1.69 -25.76
CA GLN A 205 16.50 1.49 -26.03
C GLN A 205 16.89 0.01 -26.10
N SER A 206 18.08 -0.25 -26.65
CA SER A 206 18.64 -1.59 -26.93
C SER A 206 19.14 -2.33 -25.69
N HIS A 207 18.26 -2.58 -24.73
CA HIS A 207 18.53 -3.41 -23.56
C HIS A 207 17.23 -4.06 -23.06
N PRO A 208 17.28 -5.19 -22.34
CA PRO A 208 16.07 -5.82 -21.86
C PRO A 208 15.32 -4.93 -20.86
N THR A 209 14.02 -5.17 -20.75
CA THR A 209 13.13 -4.43 -19.86
C THR A 209 13.50 -4.68 -18.39
N GLY A 210 13.79 -3.63 -17.63
CA GLY A 210 14.23 -3.71 -16.23
C GLY A 210 15.76 -3.85 -16.03
N ALA A 211 16.56 -3.67 -17.08
CA ALA A 211 18.01 -3.62 -16.96
C ALA A 211 18.46 -2.45 -16.05
N ALA A 212 19.50 -2.68 -15.23
CA ALA A 212 19.96 -1.71 -14.23
C ALA A 212 20.42 -0.37 -14.83
N GLN A 213 20.92 -0.40 -16.07
CA GLN A 213 21.38 0.76 -16.83
C GLN A 213 20.26 1.59 -17.48
N CYS A 214 18.99 1.20 -17.32
CA CYS A 214 17.88 1.86 -17.98
C CYS A 214 17.59 3.25 -17.38
N LYS A 215 18.00 4.32 -18.06
CA LYS A 215 17.76 5.72 -17.62
C LYS A 215 16.28 6.13 -17.65
N GLY A 216 15.48 5.48 -18.48
CA GLY A 216 14.03 5.70 -18.55
C GLY A 216 13.22 4.69 -17.74
N ALA A 217 13.87 3.87 -16.90
CA ALA A 217 13.13 2.99 -16.02
C ALA A 217 12.28 3.88 -15.10
N MET A 218 10.96 3.70 -15.16
CA MET A 218 10.12 4.10 -14.02
C MET A 218 10.79 3.50 -12.79
N PRO A 219 11.15 4.29 -11.77
CA PRO A 219 11.91 3.79 -10.65
C PRO A 219 11.12 2.62 -10.06
N TYR A 220 11.61 1.40 -10.31
CA TYR A 220 11.57 0.41 -9.26
C TYR A 220 12.27 1.13 -8.11
N PRO A 221 11.64 1.33 -6.95
CA PRO A 221 12.40 1.65 -5.77
C PRO A 221 13.27 0.43 -5.54
N LEU A 222 14.44 0.42 -6.19
CA LEU A 222 15.60 -0.27 -5.68
C LEU A 222 15.69 0.29 -4.28
N LEU A 223 15.40 -0.55 -3.28
CA LEU A 223 15.95 -0.37 -1.95
C LEU A 223 17.43 -0.11 -2.18
N ARG A 224 17.82 1.16 -2.25
CA ARG A 224 19.19 1.56 -2.49
C ARG A 224 19.93 1.02 -1.27
N ARG A 225 20.73 -0.02 -1.51
CA ARG A 225 21.70 -0.53 -0.55
C ARG A 225 22.59 0.66 -0.20
N GLY A 226 22.45 1.15 1.03
CA GLY A 226 23.47 1.91 1.71
C GLY A 226 24.24 0.98 2.62
#